data_AF-A0AAD6G9S8-F1
#
_entry.id   AF-A0AAD6G9S8-F1
#
_cell.length_a   1.000
_cell.length_b   1.000
_cell.length_c   1.000
_cell.angle_alpha   90.00
_cell.angle_beta   90.00
_cell.angle_gamma   90.00
#
_symmetry.space_group_name_H-M   'P 1'
#
loop_
_entity.id
_entity.type
_entity.pdbx_description
1 polymer ?
#
loop_
_entity_poly.entity_id
_entity_poly.type
_entity_poly.pdbx_seq_one_letter_code
_entity_poly.pdbx_strand_id
1 'polypeptide(L)'
;MQYQLSIEVFGTGEDPKHRSHWGFVIHQPTRSFGDLLHVRPVDIEKLWYEFEPRFGTDLNIMQALGLCKIATLDSQQRRFAIEVISQEPAPRDGRRKCQDWVFSTLISLEVEELVPPGTSEFWNGMVGLPAQGVQKAVGANWSSIVK
;
A
#
# COMPACT_ATOMS: atom_id res chain seq x y z
N MET A 1 17.87 12.42 -4.53
CA MET A 1 16.47 12.86 -4.23
C MET A 1 15.87 11.85 -3.27
N GLN A 2 14.99 12.29 -2.35
CA GLN A 2 14.32 11.39 -1.40
C GLN A 2 12.87 11.15 -1.83
N TYR A 3 12.41 9.92 -1.66
CA TYR A 3 11.05 9.46 -1.91
C TYR A 3 10.48 8.89 -0.61
N GLN A 4 9.18 8.99 -0.42
CA GLN A 4 8.46 8.28 0.61
C GLN A 4 7.77 7.08 0.02
N LEU A 5 8.04 5.90 0.58
CA LEU A 5 7.22 4.72 0.39
C LEU A 5 6.16 4.71 1.49
N SER A 6 4.90 4.62 1.07
CA SER A 6 3.72 4.62 1.94
C SER A 6 2.74 3.54 1.51
N ILE A 7 1.87 3.15 2.43
CA ILE A 7 0.67 2.37 2.10
C ILE A 7 -0.52 3.32 2.01
N GLU A 8 -1.20 3.35 0.87
CA GLU A 8 -2.49 4.00 0.76
C GLU A 8 -3.59 3.15 1.41
N VAL A 9 -4.55 3.82 2.04
CA VAL A 9 -5.77 3.19 2.55
C VAL A 9 -6.97 3.84 1.88
N PHE A 10 -7.66 3.08 1.03
CA PHE A 10 -8.87 3.51 0.31
C PHE A 10 -10.12 2.83 0.86
N GLY A 11 -11.18 3.60 1.06
CA GLY A 11 -12.44 3.12 1.63
C GLY A 11 -12.38 2.90 3.14
N THR A 12 -13.52 3.06 3.82
CA THR A 12 -13.57 3.05 5.30
C THR A 12 -13.28 1.66 5.88
N GLY A 13 -13.63 0.60 5.15
CA GLY A 13 -13.46 -0.78 5.61
C GLY A 13 -14.36 -1.16 6.78
N GLU A 14 -15.43 -0.39 7.02
CA GLU A 14 -16.40 -0.65 8.10
C GLU A 14 -17.34 -1.82 7.77
N ASP A 15 -17.54 -2.12 6.49
CA ASP A 15 -18.25 -3.32 6.07
C ASP A 15 -17.32 -4.55 6.18
N PRO A 16 -17.67 -5.57 6.98
CA PRO A 16 -16.87 -6.80 7.09
C PRO A 16 -16.65 -7.53 5.75
N LYS A 17 -17.55 -7.33 4.77
CA LYS A 17 -17.46 -7.87 3.41
C LYS A 17 -16.64 -6.96 2.49
N HIS A 18 -16.61 -5.65 2.74
CA HIS A 18 -15.90 -4.65 1.94
C HIS A 18 -14.88 -3.89 2.79
N ARG A 19 -13.79 -4.58 3.13
CA ARG A 19 -12.63 -4.02 3.84
C ARG A 19 -11.96 -2.91 3.02
N SER A 20 -11.21 -2.05 3.69
CA SER A 20 -10.42 -1.01 3.02
C SER A 20 -9.43 -1.63 2.03
N HIS A 21 -9.34 -1.04 0.85
CA HIS A 21 -8.34 -1.39 -0.15
C HIS A 21 -6.98 -0.78 0.22
N TRP A 22 -5.92 -1.57 0.08
CA TRP A 22 -4.55 -1.11 0.30
C TRP A 22 -3.72 -1.21 -0.98
N GLY A 23 -2.74 -0.32 -1.11
CA GLY A 23 -1.76 -0.28 -2.19
C GLY A 23 -0.51 0.47 -1.73
N PHE A 24 0.57 0.40 -2.50
CA PHE A 24 1.79 1.16 -2.23
C PHE A 24 1.79 2.46 -3.00
N VAL A 25 2.24 3.53 -2.37
CA VAL A 25 2.49 4.83 -2.99
C VAL A 25 3.94 5.20 -2.79
N ILE A 26 4.64 5.50 -3.88
CA ILE A 26 5.98 6.08 -3.83
C ILE A 26 5.93 7.47 -4.43
N HIS A 27 6.25 8.50 -3.64
CA HIS A 27 6.21 9.88 -4.11
C HIS A 27 7.31 10.74 -3.49
N GLN A 28 7.60 11.87 -4.10
CA GLN A 28 8.42 12.89 -3.47
C GLN A 28 7.53 13.77 -2.58
N PRO A 29 7.89 14.04 -1.31
CA PRO A 29 7.02 14.80 -0.40
C PRO A 29 6.64 16.19 -0.89
N THR A 30 7.48 16.81 -1.73
CA THR A 30 7.27 18.14 -2.30
C THR A 30 6.50 18.13 -3.62
N ARG A 31 6.05 16.97 -4.09
CA ARG A 31 5.34 16.79 -5.37
C ARG A 31 3.94 16.25 -5.11
N SER A 32 3.00 16.72 -5.91
CA SER A 32 1.62 16.21 -5.94
C SER A 32 1.46 14.95 -6.78
N PHE A 33 2.55 14.38 -7.32
CA PHE A 33 2.51 13.21 -8.18
C PHE A 33 3.36 12.08 -7.58
N GLY A 34 2.90 10.84 -7.76
CA GLY A 34 3.60 9.64 -7.31
C GLY A 34 3.23 8.41 -8.12
N ASP A 35 3.84 7.30 -7.75
CA ASP A 35 3.57 6.00 -8.34
C ASP A 35 2.66 5.21 -7.40
N LEU A 36 1.50 4.79 -7.91
CA LEU A 36 0.59 3.90 -7.22
C LEU A 36 0.80 2.47 -7.73
N LEU A 37 1.12 1.55 -6.83
CA LEU A 37 1.36 0.14 -7.12
C LEU A 37 0.37 -0.67 -6.28
N HIS A 38 -0.68 -1.18 -6.92
CA HIS A 38 -1.75 -1.86 -6.22
C HIS A 38 -2.33 -3.01 -7.05
N VAL A 39 -3.14 -3.83 -6.39
CA VAL A 39 -3.90 -4.89 -7.06
C VAL A 39 -5.38 -4.50 -7.14
N ARG A 40 -5.93 -4.44 -8.35
CA ARG A 40 -7.34 -4.10 -8.57
C ARG A 40 -8.18 -5.39 -8.63
N PRO A 41 -9.37 -5.45 -8.01
CA PRO A 41 -10.26 -6.59 -8.20
C PRO A 41 -10.72 -6.66 -9.66
N VAL A 42 -10.58 -7.85 -10.27
CA VAL A 42 -11.14 -8.19 -11.59
C VAL A 42 -12.39 -9.06 -11.46
N ASP A 43 -12.49 -9.84 -10.38
CA ASP A 43 -13.69 -10.58 -9.98
C ASP A 43 -13.74 -10.62 -8.45
N ILE A 44 -14.61 -9.80 -7.86
CA ILE A 44 -14.69 -9.66 -6.39
C ILE A 44 -15.31 -10.88 -5.72
N GLU A 45 -16.19 -11.60 -6.40
CA GLU A 45 -16.82 -12.81 -5.85
C GLU A 45 -15.81 -13.95 -5.77
N LYS A 46 -14.94 -14.06 -6.78
CA LYS A 46 -13.83 -15.03 -6.79
C LYS A 46 -12.57 -14.55 -6.10
N LEU A 47 -12.55 -13.32 -5.55
CA LEU A 47 -11.35 -12.68 -5.02
C LEU A 47 -10.15 -12.77 -5.99
N TRP A 48 -10.41 -12.48 -7.26
CA TRP A 48 -9.37 -12.37 -8.27
C TRP A 48 -8.96 -10.94 -8.44
N TYR A 49 -7.66 -10.73 -8.44
CA TYR A 49 -7.04 -9.45 -8.58
C TYR A 49 -6.04 -9.45 -9.75
N GLU A 50 -5.70 -8.25 -10.18
CA GLU A 50 -4.69 -7.97 -11.18
C GLU A 50 -3.81 -6.84 -10.69
N PHE A 51 -2.49 -6.99 -10.86
CA PHE A 51 -1.56 -5.92 -10.56
C PHE A 51 -1.72 -4.79 -11.59
N GLU A 52 -1.97 -3.58 -11.11
CA GLU A 52 -2.24 -2.41 -11.93
C GLU A 52 -1.35 -1.24 -11.49
N PRO A 53 -0.12 -1.11 -12.02
CA PRO A 53 0.73 0.01 -11.67
C PRO A 53 0.27 1.30 -12.38
N ARG A 54 0.24 2.42 -11.67
CA ARG A 54 -0.09 3.75 -12.18
C ARG A 54 1.02 4.74 -11.84
N PHE A 55 1.90 5.00 -12.79
CA PHE A 55 3.03 5.92 -12.64
C PHE A 55 2.63 7.37 -12.90
N GLY A 56 3.21 8.31 -12.14
CA GLY A 56 2.92 9.74 -12.31
C GLY A 56 1.46 10.13 -12.02
N THR A 57 0.82 9.40 -11.11
CA THR A 57 -0.55 9.65 -10.65
C THR A 57 -0.59 10.89 -9.79
N ASP A 58 -1.55 11.80 -10.03
CA ASP A 58 -1.81 12.92 -9.13
C ASP A 58 -2.41 12.38 -7.82
N LEU A 59 -1.72 12.65 -6.71
CA LEU A 59 -2.10 12.14 -5.39
C LEU A 59 -3.39 12.79 -4.88
N ASN A 60 -3.78 13.96 -5.40
CA ASN A 60 -5.00 14.66 -4.96
C ASN A 60 -6.27 14.04 -5.55
N ILE A 61 -6.17 13.38 -6.71
CA ILE A 61 -7.30 12.66 -7.31
C ILE A 61 -7.42 11.24 -6.77
N MET A 62 -6.41 10.77 -6.02
CA MET A 62 -6.50 9.50 -5.30
C MET A 62 -7.60 9.65 -4.26
N GLN A 63 -8.54 8.72 -4.28
CA GLN A 63 -9.65 8.71 -3.33
C GLN A 63 -9.25 8.07 -1.99
N ALA A 64 -7.95 7.95 -1.72
CA ALA A 64 -7.42 7.39 -0.49
C ALA A 64 -7.83 8.25 0.71
N LEU A 65 -8.16 7.59 1.82
CA LEU A 65 -8.44 8.25 3.10
C LEU A 65 -7.15 8.77 3.74
N GLY A 66 -6.03 8.09 3.48
CA GLY A 66 -4.70 8.56 3.91
C GLY A 66 -3.57 7.68 3.41
N LEU A 67 -2.36 8.19 3.62
CA LEU A 67 -1.10 7.53 3.33
C LEU A 67 -0.38 7.21 4.65
N CYS A 68 0.03 5.97 4.80
CA CYS A 68 0.77 5.48 5.96
C CYS A 68 2.25 5.39 5.56
N LYS A 69 3.08 6.35 5.96
CA LYS A 69 4.50 6.33 5.65
C LYS A 69 5.17 5.11 6.29
N ILE A 70 5.92 4.34 5.50
CA ILE A 70 6.68 3.18 5.98
C ILE A 70 8.20 3.35 5.85
N ALA A 71 8.68 4.03 4.81
CA ALA A 71 10.12 4.25 4.62
C ALA A 71 10.42 5.53 3.84
N THR A 72 11.67 5.99 3.96
CA THR A 72 12.26 6.99 3.06
C THR A 72 13.26 6.27 2.16
N LEU A 73 13.14 6.45 0.85
CA LEU A 73 13.98 5.80 -0.16
C LEU A 73 14.81 6.86 -0.92
N ASP A 74 16.01 6.48 -1.35
CA ASP A 74 16.70 7.21 -2.41
C ASP A 74 16.19 6.81 -3.81
N SER A 75 16.82 7.36 -4.86
CA SER A 75 16.43 7.09 -6.25
C SER A 75 16.69 5.64 -6.70
N GLN A 76 17.73 4.98 -6.18
CA GLN A 76 18.04 3.59 -6.48
C GLN A 76 17.08 2.67 -5.74
N GLN A 77 16.90 2.89 -4.44
CA GLN A 77 15.96 2.16 -3.59
C GLN A 77 14.52 2.29 -4.09
N ARG A 78 14.09 3.46 -4.60
CA ARG A 78 12.78 3.61 -5.25
C ARG A 78 12.61 2.63 -6.42
N ARG A 79 13.60 2.57 -7.33
CA ARG A 79 13.50 1.67 -8.50
C ARG A 79 13.45 0.22 -8.05
N PHE A 80 14.27 -0.13 -7.06
CA PHE A 80 14.31 -1.49 -6.54
C PHE A 80 13.01 -1.87 -5.81
N ALA A 81 12.43 -0.96 -5.03
CA ALA A 81 11.13 -1.16 -4.42
C ALA A 81 10.02 -1.38 -5.46
N ILE A 82 10.01 -0.60 -6.55
CA ILE A 82 9.05 -0.82 -7.66
C ILE A 82 9.21 -2.22 -8.24
N GLU A 83 10.45 -2.67 -8.46
CA GLU A 83 10.75 -3.99 -8.99
C GLU A 83 10.26 -5.10 -8.05
N VAL A 84 10.62 -5.04 -6.76
CA VAL A 84 10.19 -6.00 -5.73
C VAL A 84 8.66 -6.05 -5.63
N ILE A 85 8.00 -4.89 -5.59
CA ILE A 85 6.52 -4.82 -5.51
C ILE A 85 5.89 -5.42 -6.77
N SER A 86 6.46 -5.18 -7.95
CA SER A 86 5.92 -5.69 -9.21
C SER A 86 6.08 -7.20 -9.40
N GLN A 87 6.98 -7.83 -8.62
CA GLN A 87 7.19 -9.28 -8.66
C GLN A 87 6.21 -10.05 -7.78
N GLU A 88 5.53 -9.42 -6.81
CA GLU A 88 4.55 -10.10 -5.97
C GLU A 88 3.31 -10.48 -6.79
N PRO A 89 3.00 -11.77 -6.95
CA PRO A 89 1.89 -12.22 -7.79
C PRO A 89 0.54 -11.75 -7.22
N ALA A 90 -0.28 -11.13 -8.09
CA ALA A 90 -1.63 -10.74 -7.72
C ALA A 90 -2.48 -11.96 -7.29
N PRO A 91 -3.27 -11.87 -6.20
CA PRO A 91 -4.07 -12.98 -5.73
C PRO A 91 -5.12 -13.45 -6.76
N ARG A 92 -5.21 -14.77 -6.96
CA ARG A 92 -6.25 -15.44 -7.78
C ARG A 92 -6.71 -16.77 -7.20
N ASP A 93 -6.59 -16.92 -5.88
CA ASP A 93 -6.78 -18.18 -5.16
C ASP A 93 -8.12 -18.30 -4.43
N GLY A 94 -9.02 -17.30 -4.56
CA GLY A 94 -10.31 -17.33 -3.88
C GLY A 94 -10.24 -17.05 -2.38
N ARG A 95 -9.07 -16.68 -1.84
CA ARG A 95 -8.85 -16.53 -0.41
C ARG A 95 -8.18 -15.20 -0.05
N ARG A 96 -7.05 -14.88 -0.69
CA ARG A 96 -6.27 -13.67 -0.39
C ARG A 96 -6.92 -12.43 -1.00
N LYS A 97 -6.82 -11.31 -0.28
CA LYS A 97 -7.32 -9.98 -0.64
C LYS A 97 -6.16 -9.03 -0.91
N CYS A 98 -6.45 -7.79 -1.28
CA CYS A 98 -5.43 -6.75 -1.49
C CYS A 98 -4.57 -6.49 -0.23
N GLN A 99 -5.15 -6.54 0.96
CA GLN A 99 -4.41 -6.39 2.22
C GLN A 99 -3.39 -7.52 2.42
N ASP A 100 -3.76 -8.76 2.06
CA ASP A 100 -2.86 -9.92 2.13
C ASP A 100 -1.73 -9.79 1.11
N TRP A 101 -2.01 -9.27 -0.09
CA TRP A 101 -0.98 -8.97 -1.09
C TRP A 101 0.01 -7.93 -0.58
N VAL A 102 -0.46 -6.81 -0.01
CA VAL A 102 0.40 -5.79 0.61
C VAL A 102 1.27 -6.39 1.72
N PHE A 103 0.69 -7.23 2.59
CA PHE A 103 1.44 -7.92 3.64
C PHE A 103 2.53 -8.84 3.06
N SER A 104 2.22 -9.69 2.08
CA SER A 104 3.20 -10.53 1.40
C SER A 104 4.32 -9.70 0.75
N THR A 105 3.97 -8.59 0.09
CA THR A 105 4.97 -7.69 -0.50
C THR A 105 5.87 -7.04 0.56
N LEU A 106 5.33 -6.68 1.73
CA LEU A 106 6.13 -6.10 2.81
C LEU A 106 7.20 -7.07 3.33
N ILE A 107 6.92 -8.37 3.36
CA ILE A 107 7.94 -9.39 3.71
C ILE A 107 9.11 -9.30 2.73
N SER A 108 8.82 -9.28 1.42
CA SER A 108 9.85 -9.16 0.38
C SER A 108 10.62 -7.85 0.49
N LEU A 109 9.93 -6.73 0.71
CA LEU A 109 10.58 -5.43 0.91
C LEU A 109 11.47 -5.38 2.16
N GLU A 110 11.10 -6.10 3.21
CA GLU A 110 11.87 -6.17 4.46
C GLU A 110 13.12 -7.05 4.30
N VAL A 111 13.00 -8.18 3.58
CA VAL A 111 14.15 -9.05 3.22
C VAL A 111 15.19 -8.28 2.39
N GLU A 112 14.72 -7.41 1.49
CA GLU A 112 15.59 -6.57 0.65
C GLU A 112 16.05 -5.26 1.34
N GLU A 113 15.78 -5.11 2.64
CA GLU A 113 16.16 -3.94 3.46
C GLU A 113 15.62 -2.58 2.92
N LEU A 114 14.51 -2.62 2.17
CA LEU A 114 13.85 -1.43 1.62
C LEU A 114 12.87 -0.79 2.61
N VAL A 115 12.50 -1.53 3.66
CA VAL A 115 11.71 -1.04 4.80
C VAL A 115 12.39 -1.46 6.10
N PRO A 116 12.13 -0.76 7.23
CA PRO A 116 12.72 -1.12 8.51
C PRO A 116 12.34 -2.55 8.96
N PRO A 117 13.21 -3.24 9.72
CA PRO A 117 12.85 -4.50 10.36
C PRO A 117 11.60 -4.37 11.26
N GLY A 118 10.78 -5.41 11.29
CA GLY A 118 9.49 -5.46 11.99
C GLY A 118 8.32 -4.84 11.22
N THR A 119 8.54 -4.31 10.02
CA THR A 119 7.46 -3.68 9.23
C THR A 119 6.37 -4.69 8.86
N SER A 120 6.74 -5.86 8.34
CA SER A 120 5.76 -6.89 7.96
C SER A 120 4.97 -7.42 9.17
N GLU A 121 5.61 -7.63 10.31
CA GLU A 121 4.96 -8.05 11.56
C GLU A 121 3.94 -7.01 12.04
N PHE A 122 4.33 -5.74 12.05
CA PHE A 122 3.43 -4.64 12.42
C PHE A 122 2.20 -4.59 11.51
N TRP A 123 2.39 -4.72 10.20
CA TRP A 123 1.29 -4.66 9.22
C TRP A 123 0.41 -5.90 9.20
N ASN A 124 0.94 -7.07 9.55
CA ASN A 124 0.13 -8.28 9.76
C ASN A 124 -0.94 -8.06 10.83
N GLY A 125 -0.59 -7.36 11.92
CA GLY A 125 -1.52 -7.00 12.99
C GLY A 125 -2.63 -6.02 12.56
N MET A 126 -2.52 -5.40 11.39
CA MET A 126 -3.51 -4.46 10.86
C MET A 126 -4.44 -5.07 9.80
N VAL A 127 -4.15 -6.28 9.32
CA VAL A 127 -4.97 -6.94 8.30
C VAL A 127 -6.40 -7.10 8.80
N GLY A 128 -7.36 -6.59 8.03
CA GLY A 128 -8.77 -6.63 8.37
C GLY A 128 -9.28 -5.53 9.30
N LEU A 129 -8.42 -4.65 9.81
CA LEU A 129 -8.89 -3.45 10.50
C LEU A 129 -9.55 -2.47 9.52
N PRO A 130 -10.58 -1.71 9.97
CA PRO A 130 -11.08 -0.58 9.22
C PRO A 130 -10.03 0.53 9.16
N ALA A 131 -10.19 1.48 8.23
CA ALA A 131 -9.26 2.58 8.03
C ALA A 131 -9.01 3.40 9.31
N GLN A 132 -10.03 3.61 10.14
CA GLN A 132 -9.86 4.30 11.43
C GLN A 132 -8.96 3.50 12.40
N GLY A 133 -9.04 2.17 12.37
CA GLY A 133 -8.16 1.30 13.16
C GLY A 133 -6.71 1.40 12.69
N VAL A 134 -6.49 1.38 11.37
CA VAL A 134 -5.17 1.59 10.75
C VAL A 134 -4.60 2.96 11.11
N GLN A 135 -5.40 4.03 10.95
CA GLN A 135 -4.99 5.39 11.31
C GLN A 135 -4.55 5.50 12.78
N LYS A 136 -5.32 4.91 13.71
CA LYS A 136 -4.98 4.90 15.13
C LYS A 136 -3.67 4.15 15.41
N ALA A 137 -3.45 3.02 14.74
CA ALA A 137 -2.24 2.20 14.92
C ALA A 137 -0.99 2.88 14.35
N VAL A 138 -1.10 3.47 13.16
CA VAL A 138 0.01 4.13 12.44
C VAL A 138 0.37 5.49 13.07
N GLY A 139 -0.60 6.18 13.68
CA GLY A 139 -0.37 7.39 14.46
C GLY A 139 0.26 8.52 13.64
N ALA A 140 1.40 9.03 14.07
CA ALA A 140 2.08 10.16 13.43
C ALA A 140 2.57 9.88 11.99
N ASN A 141 2.64 8.61 11.57
CA ASN A 141 2.99 8.23 10.20
C ASN A 141 1.78 8.29 9.24
N TRP A 142 0.59 8.60 9.74
CA TRP A 142 -0.60 8.82 8.92
C TRP A 142 -0.63 10.24 8.38
N SER A 143 -0.75 10.37 7.06
CA SER A 143 -1.01 11.64 6.38
C SER A 143 -2.38 11.58 5.72
N SER A 144 -3.31 12.43 6.17
CA SER A 144 -4.60 12.59 5.51
C SER A 144 -4.41 13.28 4.17
N ILE A 145 -4.97 12.71 3.10
CA ILE A 145 -5.10 13.43 1.83
C ILE A 145 -6.36 14.29 1.97
N VAL A 146 -6.19 15.50 2.51
CA VAL A 146 -7.28 16.46 2.65
C VAL A 146 -7.69 16.90 1.25
N LYS A 147 -8.96 16.69 0.90
CA LYS A 147 -9.59 17.29 -0.28
C LYS A 147 -9.96 18.73 -0.01
#